data_AF-A0A521LZF0-F1
#
_entry.id   AF-A0A521LZF0-F1
#
_cell.length_a   1.000
_cell.length_b   1.000
_cell.length_c   1.000
_cell.angle_alpha   90.00
_cell.angle_beta   90.00
_cell.angle_gamma   90.00
#
_symmetry.space_group_name_H-M   'P 1'
#
loop_
_entity.id
_entity.type
_entity.pdbx_description
1 polymer ?
#
loop_
_entity_poly.entity_id
_entity_poly.type
_entity_poly.pdbx_seq_one_letter_code
_entity_poly.pdbx_strand_id
1 'polypeptide(L)' 'MPVFRTRTFRSGNSETIRLPKAIAFGKDVELVIVRSGDVMTIYPAATSIPAMIKRLRSLPAPPSIERRDL' A
#
# COMPACT_ATOMS: atom_id res chain seq x y z
N MET A 1 -0.74 6.26 16.45
CA MET A 1 -1.21 6.50 15.07
C MET A 1 -1.87 7.86 15.02
N PRO A 2 -1.47 8.77 14.12
CA PRO A 2 -2.16 10.04 13.97
C PRO A 2 -3.52 9.83 13.29
N VAL A 3 -4.56 10.50 13.79
CA VAL A 3 -5.92 10.46 13.23
C VAL A 3 -6.23 11.83 12.67
N PHE A 4 -6.60 11.90 11.39
CA PHE A 4 -6.99 13.14 10.73
C PHE A 4 -8.43 13.05 10.25
N ARG A 5 -9.17 14.16 10.38
CA ARG A 5 -10.51 14.31 9.80
C ARG A 5 -10.41 15.20 8.57
N THR A 6 -11.03 14.78 7.49
CA THR A 6 -11.10 15.53 6.22
C THR A 6 -12.53 15.47 5.70
N ARG A 7 -12.86 16.34 4.74
CA ARG A 7 -14.11 16.29 3.99
C ARG A 7 -13.77 16.06 2.53
N THR A 8 -14.62 15.32 1.83
CA THR A 8 -14.48 15.16 0.39
C THR A 8 -14.71 16.50 -0.32
N PHE A 9 -14.15 16.63 -1.50
CA PHE A 9 -14.38 17.75 -2.40
C PHE A 9 -14.28 17.27 -3.85
N ARG A 10 -14.70 18.11 -4.80
CA ARG A 10 -14.64 17.80 -6.22
C ARG A 10 -13.34 18.34 -6.83
N SER A 11 -12.68 17.53 -7.64
CA SER A 11 -11.59 17.94 -8.52
C SER A 11 -11.91 17.46 -9.93
N GLY A 12 -12.29 18.40 -10.81
CA GLY A 12 -12.93 18.07 -12.07
C GLY A 12 -14.18 17.21 -11.87
N ASN A 13 -14.22 16.06 -12.54
CA ASN A 13 -15.33 15.11 -12.45
C ASN A 13 -15.15 14.03 -11.37
N SER A 14 -14.10 14.12 -10.55
CA SER A 14 -13.78 13.14 -9.52
C SER A 14 -14.12 13.65 -8.12
N GLU A 15 -14.52 12.74 -7.23
CA GLU A 15 -14.50 12.99 -5.78
C GLU A 15 -13.09 12.76 -5.25
N THR A 16 -12.67 13.58 -4.30
CA THR A 16 -11.29 13.59 -3.81
C THR A 16 -11.24 13.85 -2.32
N ILE A 17 -10.23 13.31 -1.65
CA ILE A 17 -9.88 13.59 -0.25
C ILE A 17 -8.55 14.32 -0.18
N ARG A 18 -8.39 15.21 0.81
CA ARG A 18 -7.08 15.80 1.14
C ARG A 18 -6.32 14.89 2.09
N LEU A 19 -5.08 14.55 1.73
CA LEU A 19 -4.12 13.88 2.61
C LEU A 19 -3.16 14.94 3.20
N PRO A 20 -3.24 15.23 4.51
CA PRO A 20 -2.25 16.08 5.19
C PRO A 20 -0.82 15.56 5.00
N LYS A 21 0.17 16.46 5.01
CA LYS A 21 1.59 16.12 4.81
C LYS A 21 2.07 14.97 5.68
N ALA A 22 1.58 14.87 6.92
CA ALA A 22 1.93 13.82 7.87
C ALA A 22 1.50 12.40 7.45
N ILE A 23 0.55 12.27 6.50
CA ILE A 23 0.03 10.99 6.00
C ILE A 23 0.03 10.89 4.46
N ALA A 24 0.69 11.83 3.78
CA ALA A 24 0.78 11.82 2.32
C ALA A 24 1.76 10.73 1.86
N PHE A 25 1.44 10.06 0.74
CA PHE A 25 2.28 8.99 0.19
C PHE A 25 3.56 9.50 -0.49
N GLY A 26 3.55 10.75 -0.97
CA GLY A 26 4.64 11.33 -1.75
C GLY A 26 4.17 11.73 -3.14
N LYS A 27 5.13 12.04 -4.02
CA LYS A 27 4.88 12.45 -5.40
C LYS A 27 4.89 11.22 -6.31
N ASP A 28 3.97 11.18 -7.28
CA ASP A 28 3.93 10.16 -8.36
C ASP A 28 3.87 8.71 -7.84
N VAL A 29 3.25 8.49 -6.66
CA VAL A 29 3.04 7.15 -6.09
C VAL A 29 1.73 6.59 -6.62
N GLU A 30 1.81 5.46 -7.31
CA GLU A 30 0.64 4.70 -7.72
C GLU A 30 -0.02 4.02 -6.51
N LEU A 31 -1.34 4.12 -6.39
CA LEU A 31 -2.10 3.64 -5.24
C LEU A 31 -3.17 2.64 -5.66
N VAL A 32 -3.38 1.63 -4.83
CA VAL A 32 -4.54 0.75 -4.86
C VAL A 32 -5.55 1.23 -3.82
N ILE A 33 -6.81 1.29 -4.23
CA ILE A 33 -7.94 1.65 -3.38
C ILE A 33 -8.89 0.45 -3.32
N VAL A 34 -9.13 -0.05 -2.11
CA VAL A 34 -10.08 -1.14 -1.86
C VAL A 34 -11.21 -0.61 -0.98
N ARG A 35 -12.45 -0.81 -1.40
CA ARG A 35 -13.65 -0.49 -0.62
C ARG A 35 -14.26 -1.77 -0.07
N SER A 36 -14.54 -1.80 1.23
CA SER A 36 -15.19 -2.91 1.92
C SER A 36 -16.24 -2.34 2.86
N GLY A 37 -17.49 -2.31 2.41
CA GLY A 37 -18.59 -1.66 3.14
C GLY A 37 -18.32 -0.17 3.37
N ASP A 38 -18.21 0.23 4.63
CA ASP A 38 -17.95 1.62 5.05
C ASP A 38 -16.46 1.98 5.09
N VAL A 39 -15.58 1.00 4.99
CA VAL A 39 -14.12 1.19 5.11
C VAL A 39 -13.49 1.25 3.73
N MET A 40 -12.62 2.24 3.54
CA MET A 40 -11.75 2.34 2.37
C MET A 40 -10.29 2.20 2.82
N THR A 41 -9.58 1.27 2.20
CA THR A 41 -8.14 1.04 2.43
C THR A 41 -7.38 1.53 1.21
N ILE A 42 -6.40 2.42 1.43
CA ILE A 42 -5.57 3.00 0.38
C ILE A 42 -4.10 2.66 0.69
N TYR A 43 -3.39 2.08 -0.27
CA TYR A 43 -1.99 1.69 -0.10
C TYR A 43 -1.22 1.75 -1.43
N PRO A 44 0.13 1.86 -1.41
CA PRO A 44 0.93 1.85 -2.63
C PRO A 44 0.76 0.56 -3.45
N ALA A 45 0.63 0.69 -4.76
CA ALA A 45 0.42 -0.44 -5.66
C ALA A 45 1.64 -1.36 -5.75
N ALA A 46 2.85 -0.79 -5.70
CA ALA A 46 4.11 -1.52 -5.72
C ALA A 46 4.76 -1.54 -4.33
N THR A 47 5.38 -2.68 -4.01
CA THR A 47 6.35 -2.79 -2.92
C THR A 47 7.76 -2.72 -3.49
N SER A 48 8.71 -2.16 -2.74
CA SER A 48 10.11 -2.26 -3.11
C SER A 48 10.58 -3.72 -2.98
N ILE A 49 11.59 -4.13 -3.78
CA ILE A 49 12.21 -5.45 -3.70
C ILE A 49 12.69 -5.76 -2.27
N PRO A 50 13.38 -4.84 -1.55
CA PRO A 50 13.77 -5.09 -0.17
C PRO A 50 12.60 -5.37 0.77
N ALA A 51 11.50 -4.62 0.64
CA ALA A 51 10.30 -4.82 1.45
C ALA A 51 9.61 -6.16 1.11
N MET A 52 9.58 -6.54 -0.17
CA MET A 52 9.10 -7.85 -0.62
C MET A 52 9.93 -8.98 -0.01
N ILE A 53 11.26 -8.92 -0.13
CA ILE A 53 12.17 -9.92 0.44
C ILE A 53 12.01 -10.01 1.96
N LYS A 54 11.90 -8.87 2.66
CA LYS A 54 11.64 -8.84 4.11
C LYS A 54 10.34 -9.56 4.46
N ARG A 55 9.27 -9.36 3.67
CA ARG A 55 7.99 -10.05 3.86
C ARG A 55 8.11 -11.55 3.61
N LEU A 56 8.79 -11.97 2.55
CA LEU A 56 9.05 -13.38 2.26
C LEU A 56 9.81 -14.07 3.40
N ARG A 57 10.85 -13.41 3.94
CA ARG A 57 11.63 -13.93 5.08
C ARG A 57 10.85 -14.01 6.39
N SER A 58 9.71 -13.34 6.49
CA SER A 58 8.83 -13.45 7.67
C SER A 58 7.89 -14.65 7.62
N LEU A 59 7.78 -15.30 6.46
CA LEU A 59 7.02 -16.52 6.28
C LEU A 59 7.91 -17.74 6.62
N PRO A 60 7.32 -18.88 7.04
CA PRO A 60 8.06 -20.13 7.18
C PRO A 60 8.77 -20.50 5.88
N ALA A 61 10.04 -20.89 5.97
CA ALA A 61 10.77 -21.43 4.84
C ALA A 61 10.19 -22.81 4.46
N PRO A 62 10.17 -23.17 3.16
CA PRO A 62 9.79 -24.51 2.76
C PRO A 62 10.79 -25.54 3.35
N PRO A 63 10.32 -26.76 3.68
CA PRO A 63 11.17 -27.78 4.31
C PRO A 63 12.29 -28.30 3.39
N SER A 64 12.10 -28.16 2.07
CA SER A 64 13.08 -28.52 1.05
C SER A 64 13.05 -27.52 -0.09
N ILE A 65 14.21 -27.25 -0.68
CA ILE A 65 14.37 -26.45 -1.89
C ILE A 65 15.07 -27.29 -2.95
N GLU A 66 14.71 -27.09 -4.21
CA GLU A 66 15.40 -27.71 -5.34
C GLU A 66 16.87 -27.24 -5.39
N ARG A 67 17.79 -28.17 -5.60
CA ARG A 67 19.20 -27.87 -5.85
C ARG A 67 19.46 -28.11 -7.33
N ARG A 68 19.95 -27.10 -8.03
CA ARG A 68 20.33 -27.22 -9.44
C ARG A 68 21.41 -28.29 -9.58
N ASP A 69 21.27 -29.17 -10.56
CA ASP A 69 22.29 -30.15 -10.94
C ASP A 69 23.60 -29.39 -11.27
N LEU A 70 24.70 -29.81 -10.63
CA LEU A 70 26.04 -29.20 -10.80
C LEU A 70 26.62 -29.52 -12.19
#